data_AF-A0A946F818-F1
#
_entry.id   AF-A0A946F818-F1
#
_cell.length_a   1.000
_cell.length_b   1.000
_cell.length_c   1.000
_cell.angle_alpha   90.00
_cell.angle_beta   90.00
_cell.angle_gamma   90.00
#
_symmetry.space_group_name_H-M   'P 1'
#
loop_
_entity.id
_entity.type
_entity.pdbx_description
1 polymer ?
#
loop_
_entity_poly.entity_id
_entity_poly.type
_entity_poly.pdbx_seq_one_letter_code
_entity_poly.pdbx_strand_id
1 'polypeptide(L)'
;MKTKLKKVFSINLEPGYRNYTIKDLQDLKGKKKLSQILVTNINEAKAAEEAGIDLILAKADENLRPIRLSAPKTFITAAIPFIKYSTKEKITEKALEALELGVDSIHCGSWNLNFMKYLNDFKIPFQGHAGLVPRLSTWIGGVKAYGKTSNEAYQLYKNIKDIEATGAWGIELECVPEDLVEELSSQTNMLTISIGSGKKADAQFLFAEDILGHSSIDFPRHAKMYRNFRKMENLIQKERVNAFKEFANDVKNLKFPQKKHSVKIEKTELRKFKDKLSKLSSK
;
A
#
# COMPACT_ATOMS: atom_id res chain seq x y z
N MET A 1 14.95 16.02 -12.90
CA MET A 1 14.69 17.26 -12.13
C MET A 1 13.91 16.89 -10.88
N LYS A 2 14.31 17.35 -9.68
CA LYS A 2 13.53 17.14 -8.45
C LYS A 2 12.21 17.93 -8.55
N THR A 3 11.07 17.29 -8.30
CA THR A 3 9.76 17.96 -8.24
C THR A 3 9.79 19.04 -7.16
N LYS A 4 9.44 20.28 -7.50
CA LYS A 4 9.38 21.39 -6.54
C LYS A 4 8.16 21.18 -5.63
N LEU A 5 8.42 21.07 -4.32
CA LEU A 5 7.35 20.95 -3.33
C LEU A 5 6.45 22.20 -3.31
N LYS A 6 5.16 21.96 -3.10
CA LYS A 6 4.11 22.98 -2.96
C LYS A 6 3.76 23.13 -1.50
N LYS A 7 3.65 24.37 -1.02
CA LYS A 7 3.04 24.64 0.28
C LYS A 7 1.54 24.44 0.14
N VAL A 8 0.95 23.64 1.01
CA VAL A 8 -0.48 23.34 1.01
C VAL A 8 -1.02 23.36 2.43
N PHE A 9 -2.33 23.49 2.56
CA PHE A 9 -3.05 22.96 3.71
C PHE A 9 -3.59 21.60 3.29
N SER A 10 -3.42 20.57 4.12
CA SER A 10 -4.18 19.33 3.92
C SER A 10 -5.67 19.57 4.16
N ILE A 11 -6.50 18.59 3.80
CA ILE A 11 -7.96 18.71 3.89
C ILE A 11 -8.42 18.96 5.33
N ASN A 12 -7.68 18.43 6.31
CA ASN A 12 -7.87 18.69 7.74
C ASN A 12 -7.22 20.00 8.25
N LEU A 13 -6.90 20.94 7.35
CA LEU A 13 -6.34 22.27 7.63
C LEU A 13 -4.94 22.32 8.25
N GLU A 14 -4.21 21.21 8.28
CA GLU A 14 -2.82 21.19 8.73
C GLU A 14 -1.87 21.76 7.63
N PRO A 15 -1.00 22.73 7.96
CA PRO A 15 -0.04 23.26 6.98
C PRO A 15 1.05 22.22 6.69
N GLY A 16 1.46 22.13 5.42
CA GLY A 16 2.51 21.19 5.03
C GLY A 16 3.04 21.43 3.63
N TYR A 17 3.77 20.42 3.14
CA TYR A 17 4.29 20.41 1.78
C TYR A 17 3.86 19.14 1.06
N ARG A 18 3.58 19.26 -0.24
CA ARG A 18 3.28 18.13 -1.14
C ARG A 18 4.08 18.22 -2.42
N ASN A 19 4.41 17.07 -3.00
CA ASN A 19 5.01 16.98 -4.33
C ASN A 19 4.03 17.41 -5.43
N TYR A 20 2.74 17.09 -5.26
CA TYR A 20 1.66 17.49 -6.18
C TYR A 20 0.39 17.92 -5.43
N THR A 21 -0.37 18.81 -6.04
CA THR A 21 -1.78 19.07 -5.75
C THR A 21 -2.67 18.45 -6.83
N ILE A 22 -3.99 18.37 -6.62
CA ILE A 22 -4.93 17.93 -7.66
C ILE A 22 -4.78 18.73 -8.96
N LYS A 23 -4.59 20.06 -8.85
CA LYS A 23 -4.38 20.92 -10.01
C LYS A 23 -3.10 20.57 -10.76
N ASP A 24 -2.00 20.30 -10.02
CA ASP A 24 -0.75 19.85 -10.65
C ASP A 24 -0.96 18.51 -11.39
N LEU A 25 -1.68 17.55 -10.79
CA LEU A 25 -1.94 16.26 -11.43
C LEU A 25 -2.78 16.40 -12.72
N GLN A 26 -3.81 17.23 -12.69
CA GLN A 26 -4.60 17.56 -13.89
C GLN A 26 -3.75 18.24 -14.97
N ASP A 27 -2.86 19.16 -14.58
CA ASP A 27 -1.99 19.87 -15.53
C ASP A 27 -0.91 18.99 -16.15
N LEU A 28 -0.52 17.91 -15.47
CA LEU A 28 0.49 16.94 -15.91
C LEU A 28 -0.06 15.88 -16.86
N LYS A 29 -1.39 15.74 -16.95
CA LYS A 29 -2.06 14.82 -17.87
C LYS A 29 -1.52 14.98 -19.30
N GLY A 30 -1.13 13.87 -19.92
CA GLY A 30 -0.54 13.83 -21.26
C GLY A 30 0.88 14.41 -21.38
N LYS A 31 1.42 15.04 -20.33
CA LYS A 31 2.72 15.75 -20.37
C LYS A 31 3.82 15.04 -19.61
N LYS A 32 3.49 14.33 -18.52
CA LYS A 32 4.46 13.59 -17.70
C LYS A 32 3.91 12.24 -17.31
N LYS A 33 4.73 11.20 -17.45
CA LYS A 33 4.43 9.87 -16.89
C LYS A 33 4.69 9.85 -15.40
N LEU A 34 3.71 9.40 -14.63
CA LEU A 34 3.76 9.32 -13.17
C LEU A 34 3.87 7.87 -12.69
N SER A 35 4.53 7.68 -11.57
CA SER A 35 4.60 6.41 -10.84
C SER A 35 3.62 6.40 -9.67
N GLN A 36 2.76 5.39 -9.58
CA GLN A 36 1.94 5.13 -8.40
C GLN A 36 2.28 3.75 -7.83
N ILE A 37 2.38 3.63 -6.51
CA ILE A 37 2.49 2.31 -5.87
C ILE A 37 1.54 2.18 -4.69
N LEU A 38 1.09 0.95 -4.42
CA LEU A 38 0.38 0.65 -3.18
C LEU A 38 1.38 0.18 -2.14
N VAL A 39 1.46 0.89 -1.03
CA VAL A 39 2.30 0.51 0.13
C VAL A 39 1.42 -0.02 1.26
N THR A 40 1.98 -0.93 2.05
CA THR A 40 1.29 -1.60 3.15
C THR A 40 1.87 -1.29 4.51
N ASN A 41 3.10 -0.77 4.56
CA ASN A 41 3.80 -0.49 5.82
C ASN A 41 4.70 0.76 5.74
N ILE A 42 5.20 1.16 6.90
CA ILE A 42 6.03 2.36 7.13
C ILE A 42 7.32 2.32 6.31
N ASN A 43 7.98 1.15 6.22
CA ASN A 43 9.27 1.03 5.54
C ASN A 43 9.10 1.20 4.02
N GLU A 44 8.04 0.64 3.45
CA GLU A 44 7.69 0.82 2.04
C GLU A 44 7.36 2.28 1.72
N ALA A 45 6.55 2.94 2.55
CA ALA A 45 6.19 4.34 2.36
C ALA A 45 7.41 5.28 2.44
N LYS A 46 8.28 5.08 3.45
CA LYS A 46 9.54 5.82 3.57
C LYS A 46 10.43 5.60 2.34
N ALA A 47 10.61 4.35 1.92
CA ALA A 47 11.41 4.02 0.74
C ALA A 47 10.82 4.63 -0.54
N ALA A 48 9.49 4.68 -0.67
CA ALA A 48 8.80 5.28 -1.81
C ALA A 48 9.05 6.79 -1.89
N GLU A 49 8.97 7.51 -0.77
CA GLU A 49 9.28 8.94 -0.73
C GLU A 49 10.77 9.21 -1.03
N GLU A 50 11.69 8.45 -0.44
CA GLU A 50 13.12 8.57 -0.69
C GLU A 50 13.49 8.30 -2.16
N ALA A 51 12.84 7.31 -2.78
CA ALA A 51 13.03 6.95 -4.18
C ALA A 51 12.39 7.96 -5.16
N GLY A 52 11.51 8.85 -4.68
CA GLY A 52 10.81 9.83 -5.50
C GLY A 52 9.64 9.24 -6.30
N ILE A 53 8.95 8.22 -5.76
CA ILE A 53 7.67 7.76 -6.30
C ILE A 53 6.67 8.94 -6.29
N ASP A 54 5.94 9.12 -7.40
CA ASP A 54 5.09 10.29 -7.58
C ASP A 54 3.83 10.23 -6.70
N LEU A 55 3.17 9.07 -6.63
CA LEU A 55 1.89 8.87 -5.94
C LEU A 55 1.92 7.61 -5.08
N ILE A 56 1.35 7.68 -3.87
CA ILE A 56 1.18 6.52 -3.00
C ILE A 56 -0.31 6.22 -2.85
N LEU A 57 -0.67 4.95 -2.96
CA LEU A 57 -1.95 4.41 -2.52
C LEU A 57 -1.69 3.64 -1.21
N ALA A 58 -2.55 3.80 -0.22
CA ALA A 58 -2.45 3.07 1.05
C ALA A 58 -3.84 2.65 1.52
N LYS A 59 -3.95 1.51 2.19
CA LYS A 59 -5.22 1.07 2.75
C LYS A 59 -5.61 1.94 3.96
N ALA A 60 -6.90 2.26 4.08
CA ALA A 60 -7.44 3.01 5.21
C ALA A 60 -7.62 2.13 6.46
N ASP A 61 -6.51 1.62 6.99
CA ASP A 61 -6.44 0.83 8.23
C ASP A 61 -5.51 1.50 9.27
N GLU A 62 -5.17 0.78 10.34
CA GLU A 62 -4.33 1.28 11.44
C GLU A 62 -2.95 1.79 10.99
N ASN A 63 -2.45 1.34 9.83
CA ASN A 63 -1.16 1.75 9.31
C ASN A 63 -1.22 3.07 8.54
N LEU A 64 -2.40 3.60 8.20
CA LEU A 64 -2.54 4.78 7.34
C LEU A 64 -1.83 6.01 7.92
N ARG A 65 -2.00 6.28 9.22
CA ARG A 65 -1.36 7.43 9.87
C ARG A 65 0.17 7.26 9.95
N PRO A 66 0.72 6.12 10.42
CA PRO A 66 2.17 5.87 10.34
C PRO A 66 2.73 5.99 8.91
N ILE A 67 2.03 5.47 7.90
CA ILE A 67 2.40 5.59 6.48
C ILE A 67 2.47 7.06 6.07
N ARG A 68 1.42 7.86 6.33
CA ARG A 68 1.40 9.29 6.02
C ARG A 68 2.56 10.05 6.66
N LEU A 69 2.89 9.75 7.92
CA LEU A 69 3.99 10.40 8.63
C LEU A 69 5.37 10.01 8.09
N SER A 70 5.50 8.81 7.52
CA SER A 70 6.76 8.32 6.93
C SER A 70 7.05 8.82 5.53
N ALA A 71 6.00 9.23 4.80
CA ALA A 71 6.08 9.86 3.49
C ALA A 71 5.32 11.19 3.49
N PRO A 72 5.69 12.21 4.29
CA PRO A 72 4.91 13.42 4.55
C PRO A 72 4.78 14.40 3.37
N LYS A 73 5.55 14.21 2.29
CA LYS A 73 5.60 15.09 1.13
C LYS A 73 4.99 14.45 -0.12
N THR A 74 4.94 13.13 -0.21
CA THR A 74 4.32 12.44 -1.35
C THR A 74 2.79 12.54 -1.30
N PHE A 75 2.12 12.72 -2.44
CA PHE A 75 0.67 12.69 -2.53
C PHE A 75 0.14 11.28 -2.17
N ILE A 76 -0.78 11.19 -1.21
CA ILE A 76 -1.32 9.91 -0.73
C ILE A 76 -2.83 9.82 -0.98
N THR A 77 -3.25 8.75 -1.66
CA THR A 77 -4.64 8.32 -1.78
C THR A 77 -4.92 7.19 -0.79
N ALA A 78 -6.04 7.27 -0.05
CA ALA A 78 -6.46 6.21 0.88
C ALA A 78 -7.55 5.30 0.29
N ALA A 79 -7.31 4.00 0.24
CA ALA A 79 -8.27 2.99 -0.18
C ALA A 79 -9.16 2.52 0.97
N ILE A 80 -10.44 2.87 0.93
CA ILE A 80 -11.41 2.54 1.97
C ILE A 80 -11.94 1.11 1.79
N PRO A 81 -11.91 0.26 2.84
CA PRO A 81 -12.44 -1.11 2.76
C PRO A 81 -13.98 -1.10 2.87
N PHE A 82 -14.65 -0.78 1.77
CA PHE A 82 -16.11 -0.60 1.70
C PHE A 82 -16.99 -1.74 2.23
N ILE A 83 -16.55 -3.01 2.20
CA ILE A 83 -17.35 -4.10 2.79
C ILE A 83 -17.53 -3.88 4.30
N LYS A 84 -16.48 -3.38 4.98
CA LYS A 84 -16.52 -3.05 6.40
C LYS A 84 -17.40 -1.82 6.68
N TYR A 85 -17.51 -0.93 5.70
CA TYR A 85 -18.23 0.34 5.77
C TYR A 85 -19.34 0.36 4.71
N SER A 86 -20.34 -0.50 4.87
CA SER A 86 -21.28 -0.85 3.80
C SER A 86 -22.43 0.15 3.56
N THR A 87 -22.70 1.04 4.51
CA THR A 87 -23.74 2.09 4.38
C THR A 87 -23.13 3.42 3.98
N LYS A 88 -23.92 4.31 3.36
CA LYS A 88 -23.49 5.65 2.96
C LYS A 88 -22.87 6.42 4.14
N GLU A 89 -23.48 6.34 5.31
CA GLU A 89 -23.06 7.03 6.53
C GLU A 89 -21.70 6.50 6.98
N LYS A 90 -21.56 5.17 7.16
CA LYS A 90 -20.32 4.54 7.63
C LYS A 90 -19.15 4.76 6.68
N ILE A 91 -19.37 4.69 5.37
CA ILE A 91 -18.29 4.91 4.40
C ILE A 91 -17.87 6.38 4.34
N THR A 92 -18.81 7.31 4.52
CA THR A 92 -18.52 8.74 4.60
C THR A 92 -17.73 9.06 5.86
N GLU A 93 -18.19 8.56 7.02
CA GLU A 93 -17.47 8.71 8.29
C GLU A 93 -16.03 8.20 8.17
N LYS A 94 -15.84 7.01 7.58
CA LYS A 94 -14.49 6.47 7.36
C LYS A 94 -13.66 7.30 6.37
N ALA A 95 -14.28 7.85 5.33
CA ALA A 95 -13.59 8.74 4.40
C ALA A 95 -13.10 10.00 5.10
N LEU A 96 -13.96 10.64 5.89
CA LEU A 96 -13.61 11.82 6.69
C LEU A 96 -12.53 11.48 7.72
N GLU A 97 -12.62 10.35 8.42
CA GLU A 97 -11.57 9.86 9.33
C GLU A 97 -10.21 9.73 8.61
N ALA A 98 -10.18 9.15 7.40
CA ALA A 98 -8.94 9.02 6.64
C ALA A 98 -8.36 10.39 6.25
N LEU A 99 -9.21 11.36 5.89
CA LEU A 99 -8.81 12.74 5.58
C LEU A 99 -8.25 13.46 6.80
N GLU A 100 -8.82 13.24 7.98
CA GLU A 100 -8.29 13.74 9.26
C GLU A 100 -6.88 13.20 9.55
N LEU A 101 -6.53 12.03 9.02
CA LEU A 101 -5.17 11.49 9.12
C LEU A 101 -4.17 12.17 8.16
N GLY A 102 -4.62 13.08 7.30
CA GLY A 102 -3.79 13.96 6.45
C GLY A 102 -3.54 13.45 5.04
N VAL A 103 -4.31 12.47 4.56
CA VAL A 103 -4.24 12.00 3.16
C VAL A 103 -4.83 13.05 2.20
N ASP A 104 -4.45 12.96 0.94
CA ASP A 104 -4.73 14.00 -0.06
C ASP A 104 -5.93 13.63 -0.96
N SER A 105 -6.32 12.36 -0.96
CA SER A 105 -7.45 11.82 -1.74
C SER A 105 -7.96 10.52 -1.14
N ILE A 106 -9.17 10.13 -1.54
CA ILE A 106 -9.73 8.80 -1.31
C ILE A 106 -9.72 7.98 -2.61
N HIS A 107 -9.60 6.67 -2.52
CA HIS A 107 -9.88 5.76 -3.63
C HIS A 107 -11.29 5.20 -3.49
N CYS A 108 -12.09 5.43 -4.52
CA CYS A 108 -13.44 4.93 -4.66
C CYS A 108 -13.42 3.80 -5.68
N GLY A 109 -13.32 2.57 -5.21
CA GLY A 109 -13.59 1.40 -6.05
C GLY A 109 -14.94 1.59 -6.74
N SER A 110 -14.98 1.44 -8.06
CA SER A 110 -16.15 1.79 -8.86
C SER A 110 -17.31 0.86 -8.61
N TRP A 111 -18.35 1.37 -7.95
CA TRP A 111 -19.63 0.67 -7.84
C TRP A 111 -20.79 1.60 -7.50
N ASN A 112 -20.54 2.73 -6.82
CA ASN A 112 -21.60 3.63 -6.38
C ASN A 112 -21.29 5.09 -6.74
N LEU A 113 -21.79 5.49 -7.91
CA LEU A 113 -21.70 6.88 -8.38
C LEU A 113 -22.39 7.86 -7.44
N ASN A 114 -23.44 7.45 -6.72
CA ASN A 114 -24.09 8.32 -5.74
C ASN A 114 -23.18 8.61 -4.54
N PHE A 115 -22.38 7.64 -4.12
CA PHE A 115 -21.36 7.85 -3.09
C PHE A 115 -20.24 8.78 -3.58
N MET A 116 -19.75 8.57 -4.79
CA MET A 116 -18.74 9.45 -5.40
C MET A 116 -19.25 10.90 -5.51
N LYS A 117 -20.49 11.09 -6.01
CA LYS A 117 -21.15 12.40 -6.06
C LYS A 117 -21.26 13.02 -4.67
N TYR A 118 -21.65 12.23 -3.67
CA TYR A 118 -21.77 12.72 -2.30
C TYR A 118 -20.44 13.16 -1.70
N LEU A 119 -19.33 12.43 -1.94
CA LEU A 119 -18.00 12.89 -1.54
C LEU A 119 -17.59 14.19 -2.25
N ASN A 120 -17.94 14.32 -3.53
CA ASN A 120 -17.68 15.53 -4.30
C ASN A 120 -18.46 16.76 -3.80
N ASP A 121 -19.63 16.57 -3.18
CA ASP A 121 -20.38 17.66 -2.55
C ASP A 121 -19.56 18.31 -1.41
N PHE A 122 -18.68 17.55 -0.75
CA PHE A 122 -17.68 18.05 0.21
C PHE A 122 -16.38 18.55 -0.43
N LYS A 123 -16.27 18.51 -1.77
CA LYS A 123 -15.03 18.78 -2.52
C LYS A 123 -13.87 17.86 -2.12
N ILE A 124 -14.17 16.66 -1.64
CA ILE A 124 -13.15 15.65 -1.33
C ILE A 124 -12.59 15.11 -2.65
N PRO A 125 -11.27 15.16 -2.88
CA PRO A 125 -10.67 14.54 -4.05
C PRO A 125 -10.78 13.02 -3.97
N PHE A 126 -11.15 12.39 -5.08
CA PHE A 126 -11.13 10.93 -5.18
C PHE A 126 -10.69 10.40 -6.54
N GLN A 127 -10.11 9.21 -6.48
CA GLN A 127 -9.69 8.38 -7.61
C GLN A 127 -10.74 7.29 -7.84
N GLY A 128 -11.23 7.14 -9.07
CA GLY A 128 -12.11 6.05 -9.48
C GLY A 128 -11.34 4.81 -9.98
N HIS A 129 -12.08 3.79 -10.41
CA HIS A 129 -11.55 2.57 -11.00
C HIS A 129 -12.44 2.15 -12.18
N ALA A 130 -11.90 1.61 -13.25
CA ALA A 130 -12.67 1.00 -14.34
C ALA A 130 -11.84 -0.08 -15.06
N GLY A 131 -12.48 -0.82 -15.96
CA GLY A 131 -11.89 -2.00 -16.59
C GLY A 131 -12.17 -3.26 -15.76
N LEU A 132 -11.16 -4.07 -15.51
CA LEU A 132 -11.23 -5.19 -14.56
C LEU A 132 -11.25 -4.64 -13.13
N VAL A 133 -12.43 -4.32 -12.63
CA VAL A 133 -12.62 -4.04 -11.20
C VAL A 133 -12.69 -5.39 -10.49
N PRO A 134 -11.73 -5.80 -9.62
CA PRO A 134 -11.65 -7.19 -9.14
C PRO A 134 -12.93 -7.70 -8.47
N ARG A 135 -13.64 -6.80 -7.77
CA ARG A 135 -14.92 -7.11 -7.11
C ARG A 135 -16.11 -7.26 -8.06
N LEU A 136 -16.00 -6.75 -9.29
CA LEU A 136 -16.98 -6.93 -10.35
C LEU A 136 -16.60 -8.07 -11.30
N SER A 137 -15.55 -8.83 -10.99
CA SER A 137 -15.09 -9.95 -11.82
C SER A 137 -16.19 -10.97 -12.13
N THR A 138 -17.12 -11.22 -11.20
CA THR A 138 -18.27 -12.13 -11.43
C THR A 138 -19.21 -11.63 -12.53
N TRP A 139 -19.42 -10.32 -12.65
CA TRP A 139 -20.27 -9.71 -13.67
C TRP A 139 -19.67 -9.78 -15.07
N ILE A 140 -18.34 -9.88 -15.16
CA ILE A 140 -17.62 -9.95 -16.44
C ILE A 140 -17.11 -11.37 -16.73
N GLY A 141 -17.42 -12.37 -15.90
CA GLY A 141 -17.06 -13.77 -16.13
C GLY A 141 -15.61 -14.13 -15.76
N GLY A 142 -15.06 -13.53 -14.70
CA GLY A 142 -13.78 -13.89 -14.10
C GLY A 142 -12.72 -12.78 -14.12
N VAL A 143 -11.52 -13.13 -13.68
CA VAL A 143 -10.34 -12.24 -13.70
C VAL A 143 -9.77 -12.23 -15.12
N LYS A 144 -10.30 -11.34 -15.96
CA LYS A 144 -9.92 -11.23 -17.38
C LYS A 144 -9.80 -9.77 -17.79
N ALA A 145 -9.02 -9.54 -18.85
CA ALA A 145 -8.96 -8.22 -19.47
C ALA A 145 -10.33 -7.79 -20.02
N TYR A 146 -10.66 -6.51 -19.88
CA TYR A 146 -11.97 -5.93 -20.21
C TYR A 146 -11.82 -4.86 -21.29
N GLY A 147 -12.76 -4.80 -22.24
CA GLY A 147 -12.70 -3.86 -23.37
C GLY A 147 -12.10 -4.47 -24.64
N LYS A 148 -12.10 -5.81 -24.79
CA LYS A 148 -11.56 -6.47 -25.98
C LYS A 148 -12.55 -6.48 -27.16
N THR A 149 -13.82 -6.27 -26.88
CA THR A 149 -14.88 -6.16 -27.89
C THR A 149 -15.39 -4.73 -27.95
N SER A 150 -15.94 -4.32 -29.10
CA SER A 150 -16.53 -2.99 -29.27
C SER A 150 -17.60 -2.68 -28.20
N ASN A 151 -18.42 -3.68 -27.85
CA ASN A 151 -19.45 -3.53 -26.80
C ASN A 151 -18.84 -3.29 -25.41
N GLU A 152 -17.83 -4.07 -25.02
CA GLU A 152 -17.13 -3.86 -23.75
C GLU A 152 -16.40 -2.51 -23.73
N ALA A 153 -15.77 -2.11 -24.84
CA ALA A 153 -15.08 -0.83 -24.97
C ALA A 153 -16.04 0.35 -24.85
N TYR A 154 -17.21 0.28 -25.48
CA TYR A 154 -18.25 1.31 -25.36
C TYR A 154 -18.85 1.37 -23.95
N GLN A 155 -19.06 0.22 -23.31
CA GLN A 155 -19.50 0.19 -21.91
C GLN A 155 -18.44 0.79 -20.97
N LEU A 156 -17.16 0.49 -21.21
CA LEU A 156 -16.05 1.08 -20.46
C LEU A 156 -16.01 2.61 -20.63
N TYR A 157 -16.18 3.11 -21.86
CA TYR A 157 -16.30 4.55 -22.13
C TYR A 157 -17.42 5.19 -21.32
N LYS A 158 -18.62 4.59 -21.30
CA LYS A 158 -19.74 5.07 -20.48
C LYS A 158 -19.41 5.09 -19.00
N ASN A 159 -18.82 4.02 -18.47
CA ASN A 159 -18.42 3.96 -17.07
C ASN A 159 -17.42 5.08 -16.72
N ILE A 160 -16.46 5.36 -17.60
CA ILE A 160 -15.49 6.45 -17.41
C ILE A 160 -16.20 7.80 -17.39
N LYS A 161 -17.15 8.04 -18.29
CA LYS A 161 -17.94 9.28 -18.33
C LYS A 161 -18.83 9.45 -17.12
N ASP A 162 -19.44 8.38 -16.65
CA ASP A 162 -20.25 8.39 -15.45
C ASP A 162 -19.41 8.71 -14.21
N ILE A 163 -18.21 8.14 -14.10
CA ILE A 163 -17.25 8.44 -13.02
C ILE A 163 -16.74 9.88 -13.14
N GLU A 164 -16.37 10.34 -14.33
CA GLU A 164 -15.94 11.71 -14.61
C GLU A 164 -17.00 12.72 -14.14
N ALA A 165 -18.27 12.47 -14.47
CA ALA A 165 -19.38 13.33 -14.07
C ALA A 165 -19.58 13.43 -12.55
N THR A 166 -18.97 12.54 -11.76
CA THR A 166 -19.00 12.63 -10.28
C THR A 166 -17.95 13.57 -9.72
N GLY A 167 -16.96 14.01 -10.51
CA GLY A 167 -15.87 14.89 -10.07
C GLY A 167 -14.57 14.19 -9.69
N ALA A 168 -14.40 12.91 -10.05
CA ALA A 168 -13.14 12.20 -9.86
C ALA A 168 -11.98 12.95 -10.53
N TRP A 169 -10.82 13.02 -9.87
CA TRP A 169 -9.62 13.65 -10.45
C TRP A 169 -8.81 12.67 -11.30
N GLY A 170 -8.92 11.38 -11.01
CA GLY A 170 -8.18 10.31 -11.66
C GLY A 170 -8.97 9.01 -11.71
N ILE A 171 -8.57 8.11 -12.60
CA ILE A 171 -9.22 6.82 -12.79
C ILE A 171 -8.18 5.73 -13.03
N GLU A 172 -8.22 4.68 -12.21
CA GLU A 172 -7.50 3.44 -12.49
C GLU A 172 -8.17 2.70 -13.64
N LEU A 173 -7.37 2.24 -14.61
CA LEU A 173 -7.79 1.37 -15.69
C LEU A 173 -7.03 0.05 -15.52
N GLU A 174 -7.74 -0.99 -15.10
CA GLU A 174 -7.15 -2.31 -14.82
C GLU A 174 -7.41 -3.29 -15.97
N CYS A 175 -6.33 -3.92 -16.46
CA CYS A 175 -6.36 -4.91 -17.53
C CYS A 175 -7.20 -4.51 -18.78
N VAL A 176 -7.07 -3.26 -19.23
CA VAL A 176 -7.69 -2.71 -20.45
C VAL A 176 -6.67 -2.77 -21.60
N PRO A 177 -7.07 -3.08 -22.86
CA PRO A 177 -6.16 -3.01 -24.00
C PRO A 177 -5.48 -1.64 -24.14
N GLU A 178 -4.18 -1.64 -24.44
CA GLU A 178 -3.35 -0.42 -24.45
C GLU A 178 -3.85 0.64 -25.45
N ASP A 179 -4.20 0.21 -26.67
CA ASP A 179 -4.72 1.13 -27.70
C ASP A 179 -6.08 1.73 -27.29
N LEU A 180 -6.90 0.97 -26.58
CA LEU A 180 -8.15 1.48 -26.03
C LEU A 180 -7.90 2.47 -24.89
N VAL A 181 -6.88 2.25 -24.06
CA VAL A 181 -6.47 3.23 -23.04
C VAL A 181 -6.03 4.54 -23.67
N GLU A 182 -5.30 4.52 -24.79
CA GLU A 182 -4.91 5.73 -25.52
C GLU A 182 -6.13 6.53 -25.97
N GLU A 183 -7.09 5.86 -26.64
CA GLU A 183 -8.33 6.48 -27.08
C GLU A 183 -9.12 7.06 -25.90
N LEU A 184 -9.41 6.24 -24.87
CA LEU A 184 -10.18 6.67 -23.70
C LEU A 184 -9.50 7.80 -22.92
N SER A 185 -8.16 7.80 -22.83
CA SER A 185 -7.41 8.85 -22.13
C SER A 185 -7.54 10.21 -22.80
N SER A 186 -7.73 10.24 -24.13
CA SER A 186 -7.98 11.48 -24.89
C SER A 186 -9.41 12.00 -24.70
N GLN A 187 -10.33 11.11 -24.32
CA GLN A 187 -11.75 11.43 -24.16
C GLN A 187 -12.13 11.87 -22.74
N THR A 188 -11.21 11.89 -21.76
CA THR A 188 -11.49 12.30 -20.37
C THR A 188 -10.48 13.33 -19.89
N ASN A 189 -10.90 14.22 -18.99
CA ASN A 189 -10.02 15.15 -18.27
C ASN A 189 -9.38 14.53 -17.03
N MET A 190 -9.84 13.35 -16.59
CA MET A 190 -9.25 12.62 -15.46
C MET A 190 -7.85 12.12 -15.79
N LEU A 191 -6.96 12.10 -14.82
CA LEU A 191 -5.68 11.40 -14.94
C LEU A 191 -5.93 9.90 -15.10
N THR A 192 -5.45 9.27 -16.17
CA THR A 192 -5.59 7.81 -16.34
C THR A 192 -4.41 7.08 -15.71
N ILE A 193 -4.70 6.04 -14.94
CA ILE A 193 -3.71 5.30 -14.15
C ILE A 193 -3.78 3.84 -14.58
N SER A 194 -2.74 3.33 -15.23
CA SER A 194 -2.72 1.95 -15.73
C SER A 194 -2.25 0.98 -14.66
N ILE A 195 -2.98 -0.11 -14.49
CA ILE A 195 -2.50 -1.35 -13.88
C ILE A 195 -2.76 -2.51 -14.83
N GLY A 196 -1.71 -2.95 -15.52
CA GLY A 196 -1.80 -3.96 -16.56
C GLY A 196 -2.54 -3.54 -17.83
N SER A 197 -2.61 -2.23 -18.10
CA SER A 197 -3.31 -1.63 -19.25
C SER A 197 -2.38 -0.87 -20.20
N GLY A 198 -1.08 -1.22 -20.21
CA GLY A 198 -0.07 -0.60 -21.08
C GLY A 198 0.43 0.77 -20.61
N LYS A 199 1.36 1.35 -21.38
CA LYS A 199 2.07 2.60 -21.03
C LYS A 199 1.36 3.86 -21.51
N LYS A 200 0.26 3.73 -22.25
CA LYS A 200 -0.48 4.87 -22.83
C LYS A 200 -1.22 5.71 -21.79
N ALA A 201 -1.57 5.16 -20.63
CA ALA A 201 -2.12 5.92 -19.49
C ALA A 201 -1.13 6.94 -18.91
N ASP A 202 -1.62 7.99 -18.25
CA ASP A 202 -0.81 9.06 -17.66
C ASP A 202 0.09 8.58 -16.51
N ALA A 203 -0.35 7.59 -15.74
CA ALA A 203 0.42 6.98 -14.66
C ALA A 203 0.53 5.45 -14.80
N GLN A 204 1.51 4.86 -14.13
CA GLN A 204 1.69 3.42 -14.01
C GLN A 204 1.61 3.01 -12.55
N PHE A 205 0.73 2.05 -12.25
CA PHE A 205 0.42 1.57 -10.92
C PHE A 205 0.81 0.10 -10.74
N LEU A 206 1.47 -0.21 -9.62
CA LEU A 206 1.77 -1.56 -9.15
C LEU A 206 1.71 -1.65 -7.61
N PHE A 207 1.59 -2.85 -7.07
CA PHE A 207 1.74 -3.08 -5.63
C PHE A 207 3.22 -3.10 -5.23
N ALA A 208 3.55 -2.57 -4.05
CA ALA A 208 4.92 -2.63 -3.54
C ALA A 208 5.41 -4.07 -3.38
N GLU A 209 4.54 -4.99 -2.96
CA GLU A 209 4.86 -6.41 -2.82
C GLU A 209 5.28 -7.08 -4.14
N ASP A 210 4.71 -6.63 -5.27
CA ASP A 210 5.07 -7.09 -6.61
C ASP A 210 6.43 -6.54 -7.04
N ILE A 211 6.68 -5.25 -6.76
CA ILE A 211 7.96 -4.59 -7.08
C ILE A 211 9.10 -5.18 -6.25
N LEU A 212 8.87 -5.41 -4.96
CA LEU A 212 9.85 -5.90 -3.98
C LEU A 212 9.97 -7.43 -3.97
N GLY A 213 9.04 -8.13 -4.63
CA GLY A 213 9.09 -9.56 -4.83
C GLY A 213 8.85 -10.37 -3.55
N HIS A 214 7.88 -9.95 -2.75
CA HIS A 214 7.43 -10.69 -1.56
C HIS A 214 5.94 -11.02 -1.58
N SER A 215 5.22 -10.69 -2.66
CA SER A 215 3.80 -11.07 -2.84
C SER A 215 3.58 -12.54 -2.51
N SER A 216 2.50 -12.84 -1.78
CA SER A 216 2.15 -14.19 -1.32
C SER A 216 1.68 -15.12 -2.45
N ILE A 217 1.19 -14.54 -3.54
CA ILE A 217 0.59 -15.21 -4.70
C ILE A 217 1.53 -15.21 -5.92
N ASP A 218 1.16 -15.96 -6.95
CA ASP A 218 1.86 -15.89 -8.23
C ASP A 218 1.78 -14.48 -8.82
N PHE A 219 2.90 -14.00 -9.37
CA PHE A 219 2.97 -12.66 -9.93
C PHE A 219 1.98 -12.49 -11.08
N PRO A 220 1.13 -11.45 -11.05
CA PRO A 220 0.24 -11.19 -12.17
C PRO A 220 1.06 -10.84 -13.42
N ARG A 221 0.53 -11.18 -14.61
CA ARG A 221 1.22 -10.98 -15.91
C ARG A 221 1.77 -9.57 -16.15
N HIS A 222 1.20 -8.57 -15.49
CA HIS A 222 1.53 -7.16 -15.67
C HIS A 222 2.51 -6.61 -14.63
N ALA A 223 2.81 -7.37 -13.58
CA ALA A 223 3.79 -6.98 -12.58
C ALA A 223 5.22 -7.23 -13.08
N LYS A 224 6.14 -6.40 -12.61
CA LYS A 224 7.58 -6.62 -12.78
C LYS A 224 8.27 -6.55 -11.44
N MET A 225 8.91 -7.66 -11.08
CA MET A 225 9.73 -7.76 -9.88
C MET A 225 11.09 -7.08 -10.10
N TYR A 226 11.43 -6.11 -9.25
CA TYR A 226 12.71 -5.39 -9.29
C TYR A 226 13.69 -5.88 -8.21
N ARG A 227 13.18 -6.45 -7.11
CA ARG A 227 13.95 -7.12 -6.05
C ARG A 227 13.23 -8.40 -5.63
N ASN A 228 13.93 -9.31 -4.97
CA ASN A 228 13.35 -10.58 -4.50
C ASN A 228 13.51 -10.71 -2.99
N PHE A 229 12.65 -10.01 -2.26
CA PHE A 229 12.68 -9.99 -0.80
C PHE A 229 12.34 -11.36 -0.22
N ARG A 230 11.43 -12.11 -0.85
CA ARG A 230 11.12 -13.50 -0.45
C ARG A 230 12.37 -14.38 -0.39
N LYS A 231 13.26 -14.28 -1.38
CA LYS A 231 14.53 -15.03 -1.38
C LYS A 231 15.42 -14.63 -0.21
N MET A 232 15.48 -13.34 0.11
CA MET A 232 16.26 -12.82 1.24
C MET A 232 15.67 -13.26 2.57
N GLU A 233 14.35 -13.19 2.73
CA GLU A 233 13.63 -13.64 3.92
C GLU A 233 13.78 -15.15 4.14
N ASN A 234 13.69 -15.95 3.07
CA ASN A 234 13.93 -17.39 3.14
C ASN A 234 15.37 -17.71 3.58
N LEU A 235 16.35 -16.93 3.10
CA LEU A 235 17.74 -17.08 3.54
C LEU A 235 17.88 -16.73 5.02
N ILE A 236 17.33 -15.60 5.45
CA ILE A 236 17.34 -15.19 6.87
C ILE A 236 16.65 -16.25 7.74
N GLN A 237 15.53 -16.81 7.30
CA GLN A 237 14.81 -17.84 8.03
C GLN A 237 15.62 -19.13 8.15
N LYS A 238 16.33 -19.51 7.08
CA LYS A 238 17.27 -20.64 7.13
C LYS A 238 18.38 -20.40 8.15
N GLU A 239 18.96 -19.20 8.17
CA GLU A 239 20.02 -18.86 9.14
C GLU A 239 19.51 -18.83 10.58
N ARG A 240 18.26 -18.38 10.83
CA ARG A 240 17.63 -18.50 12.15
C ARG A 240 17.55 -19.97 12.60
N VAL A 241 17.10 -20.86 11.71
CA VAL A 241 17.00 -22.30 12.01
C VAL A 241 18.38 -22.91 12.28
N ASN A 242 19.40 -22.54 11.49
CA ASN A 242 20.77 -23.02 11.68
C ASN A 242 21.33 -22.57 13.04
N ALA A 243 21.24 -21.28 13.34
CA ALA A 243 21.70 -20.72 14.61
C ALA A 243 21.03 -21.39 15.82
N PHE A 244 19.72 -21.66 15.74
CA PHE A 244 19.01 -22.36 16.81
C PHE A 244 19.42 -23.83 16.94
N LYS A 245 19.71 -24.52 15.83
CA LYS A 245 20.25 -25.89 15.86
C LYS A 245 21.64 -25.95 16.47
N GLU A 246 22.51 -25.01 16.11
CA GLU A 246 23.85 -24.88 16.67
C GLU A 246 23.79 -24.64 18.17
N PHE A 247 22.97 -23.67 18.60
CA PHE A 247 22.75 -23.40 20.02
C PHE A 247 22.20 -24.62 20.77
N ALA A 248 21.17 -25.29 20.22
CA ALA A 248 20.60 -26.48 20.83
C ALA A 248 21.62 -27.62 20.92
N ASN A 249 22.47 -27.79 19.92
CA ASN A 249 23.56 -28.77 19.93
C ASN A 249 24.63 -28.41 20.97
N ASP A 250 24.97 -27.15 21.10
CA ASP A 250 25.93 -26.68 22.11
C ASP A 250 25.41 -26.92 23.53
N VAL A 251 24.12 -26.71 23.78
CA VAL A 251 23.48 -27.02 25.08
C VAL A 251 23.48 -28.52 25.35
N LYS A 252 23.04 -29.34 24.39
CA LYS A 252 22.97 -30.81 24.54
C LYS A 252 24.34 -31.44 24.81
N ASN A 253 25.40 -30.88 24.23
CA ASN A 253 26.76 -31.36 24.40
C ASN A 253 27.56 -30.58 25.45
N LEU A 254 26.89 -29.75 26.28
CA LEU A 254 27.51 -28.95 27.34
C LEU A 254 28.66 -28.03 26.86
N LYS A 255 28.66 -27.65 25.57
CA LYS A 255 29.57 -26.64 25.00
C LYS A 255 29.13 -25.22 25.35
N PHE A 256 27.83 -25.04 25.59
CA PHE A 256 27.26 -23.83 26.15
C PHE A 256 26.38 -24.16 27.38
N PRO A 257 26.42 -23.36 28.47
CA PRO A 257 27.29 -22.20 28.68
C PRO A 257 28.77 -22.58 28.91
N GLN A 258 29.68 -21.67 28.60
CA GLN A 258 31.10 -21.76 28.96
C GLN A 258 31.31 -21.03 30.29
N LYS A 259 32.50 -21.19 30.91
CA LYS A 259 32.85 -20.48 32.16
C LYS A 259 32.61 -18.96 32.08
N LYS A 260 32.88 -18.33 30.94
CA LYS A 260 32.64 -16.88 30.73
C LYS A 260 31.16 -16.48 30.71
N HIS A 261 30.27 -17.44 30.43
CA HIS A 261 28.82 -17.26 30.45
C HIS A 261 28.20 -17.65 31.80
N SER A 262 28.99 -18.12 32.77
CA SER A 262 28.53 -18.60 34.07
C SER A 262 29.04 -17.71 35.20
N VAL A 263 28.14 -17.31 36.10
CA VAL A 263 28.50 -16.62 37.34
C VAL A 263 28.87 -17.66 38.40
N LYS A 264 29.88 -17.35 39.22
CA LYS A 264 30.31 -18.22 40.32
C LYS A 264 29.86 -17.64 41.65
N ILE A 265 29.44 -18.52 42.56
CA ILE A 265 29.34 -18.19 43.98
C ILE A 265 30.72 -18.39 44.63
N GLU A 266 31.11 -17.47 45.51
CA GLU A 266 32.30 -17.64 46.33
C GLU A 266 32.21 -18.90 47.19
N LYS A 267 33.30 -19.66 47.28
CA LYS A 267 33.29 -20.98 47.95
C LYS A 267 32.84 -20.88 49.41
N THR A 268 33.18 -19.79 50.08
CA THR A 268 32.83 -19.49 51.48
C THR A 268 31.33 -19.29 51.64
N GLU A 269 30.70 -18.50 50.78
CA GLU A 269 29.25 -18.26 50.80
C GLU A 269 28.46 -19.53 50.45
N LEU A 270 28.95 -20.33 49.51
CA LEU A 270 28.34 -21.63 49.20
C LEU A 270 28.36 -22.59 50.40
N ARG A 271 29.45 -22.60 51.18
CA ARG A 271 29.54 -23.41 52.40
C ARG A 271 28.53 -22.95 53.45
N LYS A 272 28.47 -21.64 53.73
CA LYS A 272 27.50 -21.06 54.68
C LYS A 272 26.06 -21.44 54.30
N PHE A 273 25.73 -21.41 53.01
CA PHE A 273 24.41 -21.83 52.51
C PHE A 273 24.13 -23.31 52.79
N LYS A 274 25.07 -24.21 52.50
CA LYS A 274 24.93 -25.65 52.78
C LYS A 274 24.74 -25.94 54.27
N ASP A 275 25.49 -25.26 55.14
CA ASP A 275 25.35 -25.41 56.59
C ASP A 275 23.96 -24.98 57.06
N LYS A 276 23.41 -23.87 56.50
CA LYS A 276 22.03 -23.43 56.77
C LYS A 276 20.98 -24.48 56.36
N LEU A 277 21.15 -25.13 55.19
CA LEU A 277 20.24 -26.19 54.74
C LEU A 277 20.25 -27.42 55.67
N SER A 278 21.43 -27.89 56.07
CA SER A 278 21.55 -29.08 56.95
C SER A 278 20.81 -28.89 58.28
N LYS A 279 20.86 -27.68 58.86
CA LYS A 279 20.17 -27.33 60.11
C LYS A 279 18.65 -27.30 59.97
N LEU A 280 18.12 -27.07 58.76
CA LEU A 280 16.69 -27.12 58.45
C LEU A 280 16.18 -28.55 58.28
N SER A 281 16.99 -29.43 57.71
CA SER A 281 16.65 -30.86 57.51
C SER A 281 16.80 -31.72 58.77
N SER A 282 17.44 -31.17 59.81
CA SER A 282 17.66 -31.82 61.11
C SER A 282 16.59 -31.45 62.16
N LYS A 283 15.55 -30.73 61.74
CA LYS A 283 14.32 -30.44 62.48
C LYS A 283 13.18 -31.24 61.86
#